data_AF-A0A1H7VVJ1-F1
#
_entry.id   AF-A0A1H7VVJ1-F1
#
_cell.length_a   1.000
_cell.length_b   1.000
_cell.length_c   1.000
_cell.angle_alpha   90.00
_cell.angle_beta   90.00
_cell.angle_gamma   90.00
#
_symmetry.space_group_name_H-M   'P 1'
#
loop_
_entity.id
_entity.type
_entity.pdbx_description
1 polymer ?
#
loop_
_entity_poly.entity_id
_entity_poly.type
_entity_poly.pdbx_seq_one_letter_code
_entity_poly.pdbx_strand_id
1 'polypeptide(L)' 'MAPMSYLLYDALLPHLGAEAATHWATTLVVNPV' A
#
# COMPACT_ATOMS: atom_id res chain seq x y z
N MET A 1 9.33 -11.42 2.27
CA MET A 1 8.52 -10.24 1.88
C MET A 1 7.14 -10.39 2.48
N ALA A 2 6.64 -9.39 3.21
CA ALA A 2 5.26 -9.38 3.68
C ALA A 2 4.29 -9.31 2.48
N PRO A 3 3.09 -9.90 2.56
CA PRO A 3 2.10 -9.80 1.49
C PRO A 3 1.60 -8.35 1.39
N MET A 4 2.00 -7.66 0.32
CA MET A 4 1.46 -6.34 -0.03
C MET A 4 0.04 -6.51 -0.57
N SER A 5 -0.92 -5.71 -0.10
CA SER A 5 -2.25 -5.70 -0.72
C SER A 5 -2.18 -4.97 -2.06
N TYR A 6 -2.17 -5.76 -3.14
CA TYR A 6 -2.19 -5.26 -4.51
C TYR A 6 -3.40 -4.37 -4.80
N LEU A 7 -4.56 -4.68 -4.22
CA LEU A 7 -5.77 -3.86 -4.34
C LEU A 7 -5.60 -2.46 -3.75
N LEU A 8 -5.00 -2.37 -2.56
CA LEU A 8 -4.74 -1.07 -1.94
C LEU A 8 -3.64 -0.31 -2.69
N TYR A 9 -2.59 -1.01 -3.11
CA TYR A 9 -1.54 -0.40 -3.92
C TYR A 9 -2.10 0.20 -5.21
N ASP A 10 -2.89 -0.56 -5.97
CA ASP A 10 -3.48 -0.10 -7.23
C ASP A 10 -4.45 1.07 -7.02
N ALA A 11 -5.21 1.08 -5.92
CA ALA A 11 -6.08 2.19 -5.58
C ALA A 11 -5.31 3.47 -5.22
N LEU A 12 -4.15 3.33 -4.57
CA LEU A 12 -3.34 4.45 -4.09
C LEU A 12 -2.37 5.00 -5.15
N LEU A 13 -1.91 4.14 -6.07
CA LEU A 13 -0.93 4.45 -7.10
C LEU A 13 -1.26 5.72 -7.91
N PRO A 14 -2.48 5.91 -8.46
CA PRO A 14 -2.80 7.10 -9.26
C PRO A 14 -2.82 8.40 -8.44
N HIS A 15 -2.87 8.32 -7.11
CA HIS A 15 -3.00 9.48 -6.22
C HIS A 15 -1.70 9.85 -5.52
N LEU A 16 -0.87 8.86 -5.18
CA LEU A 16 0.29 9.05 -4.31
C LEU A 16 1.63 8.68 -4.97
N GLY A 17 1.59 8.02 -6.14
CA GLY A 17 2.78 7.44 -6.75
C GLY A 17 3.24 6.16 -6.05
N ALA A 18 4.21 5.48 -6.67
CA ALA A 18 4.59 4.11 -6.30
C ALA A 18 5.14 3.97 -4.87
N GLU A 19 5.98 4.91 -4.41
CA GLU A 19 6.57 4.84 -3.07
C GLU A 19 5.52 4.96 -1.96
N ALA A 20 4.69 6.00 -2.04
CA ALA A 20 3.67 6.25 -1.03
C ALA A 20 2.54 5.19 -1.09
N ALA A 21 2.17 4.71 -2.28
CA ALA A 21 1.26 3.58 -2.41
C ALA A 21 1.80 2.31 -1.74
N THR A 22 3.10 2.00 -1.91
CA THR A 22 3.75 0.86 -1.25
C THR A 22 3.74 1.01 0.27
N HIS A 23 4.12 2.19 0.77
CA HIS A 23 4.13 2.49 2.19
C HIS A 23 2.74 2.28 2.83
N TRP A 24 1.72 2.96 2.29
CA TRP A 24 0.37 2.91 2.87
C TRP A 24 -0.31 1.55 2.67
N ALA A 25 -0.13 0.88 1.53
CA ALA A 25 -0.66 -0.47 1.33
C ALA A 25 -0.02 -1.49 2.29
N THR A 26 1.24 -1.30 2.66
CA THR A 26 1.90 -2.14 3.67
C THR A 26 1.40 -1.81 5.06
N THR A 27 1.39 -0.53 5.44
CA THR A 27 0.96 -0.05 6.77
C THR A 27 -0.46 -0.52 7.09
N LEU A 28 -1.40 -0.35 6.15
CA LEU A 28 -2.82 -0.67 6.37
C LEU A 28 -3.11 -2.18 6.49
N VAL A 29 -2.20 -3.05 6.06
CA VAL A 29 -2.44 -4.50 5.95
C VAL A 29 -1.59 -5.29 6.93
N VAL A 30 -0.34 -4.88 7.14
CA VAL A 30 0.62 -5.58 7.98
C VAL A 30 0.57 -5.09 9.42
N ASN A 31 0.28 -3.80 9.65
CA ASN A 31 0.23 -3.23 10.99
C ASN A 31 -0.83 -2.13 11.08
N PRO A 32 -2.12 -2.48 10.92
CA PRO A 32 -3.19 -1.51 11.06
C PRO A 32 -3.18 -0.96 12.48
N VAL A 33 -2.99 0.36 12.60
CA VAL A 33 -3.24 1.13 13.82
C VAL A 33 -4.71 1.42 13.94
#